data_AF-A0A8B3S3L5-F1
#
_entry.id   AF-A0A8B3S3L5-F1
#
_cell.length_a   1.000
_cell.length_b   1.000
_cell.length_c   1.000
_cell.angle_alpha   90.00
_cell.angle_beta   90.00
_cell.angle_gamma   90.00
#
_symmetry.space_group_name_H-M   'P 1'
#
loop_
_entity.id
_entity.type
_entity.pdbx_description
1 polymer ?
#
loop_
_entity_poly.entity_id
_entity_poly.type
_entity_poly.pdbx_seq_one_letter_code
_entity_poly.pdbx_strand_id
1 'polypeptide(L)'
;KPSWTWDSQGIYIVGLKITDSQASGPGGTIGPLDVDMKYATVTVKPKAILYAPNMWFDSTEQYNATTPFFYTGNIYETSGEKSKTKYLDLTEDQIWDNFTIFYHIAEMEDEIVYEYWFYYAYNDFLNEHYHDWETVFVFVDKNAGEVTRVVASAHDWNCPNNYLSNPNFEENEHAGILVEEGSHASWIDGNNNGLVNVLADVTNGLSAYKILYWTEEDQLNGPQIKHNDLHYKLKEINQDFIDMFGGLDTFPNSPELGIRVKIPEWLGEDKFIHKGGKPPTHPWKQSRYNNPEEISILARLGDYVEGTINLVGEGTPEGAIIVILSNESYYTFAGENGTFLINHVSSGTHDIVVNLDGYAPYKQRFIHSSNTTGGVEGILHLIPESEAFRIEGIVTDENGNVAVNAIIDVYDESGVRLFTTLTDENGQYLVIVSEEHVYTVKASTETEEGSVKVSGGAGSIVEGDIRTTKKAGAVPVPVLSTVGMLVLVVLMLIVLVNEAIKKRR
;
A
#
# COMPACT_ATOMS: atom_id res chain seq x y z
N LYS A 1 17.73 -23.34 -46.30
CA LYS A 1 16.56 -22.59 -45.77
C LYS A 1 17.05 -21.16 -45.55
N PRO A 2 16.48 -20.13 -46.20
CA PRO A 2 16.79 -18.77 -45.79
C PRO A 2 16.27 -18.57 -44.36
N SER A 3 17.09 -17.98 -43.51
CA SER A 3 16.71 -17.52 -42.18
C SER A 3 16.90 -16.01 -42.16
N TRP A 4 15.85 -15.28 -41.84
CA TRP A 4 15.89 -13.84 -41.59
C TRP A 4 15.63 -13.59 -40.11
N THR A 5 16.32 -12.61 -39.54
CA THR A 5 16.14 -12.17 -38.16
C THR A 5 15.81 -10.68 -38.22
N TRP A 6 14.75 -10.27 -37.54
CA TRP A 6 14.32 -8.88 -37.43
C TRP A 6 14.64 -8.41 -36.01
N ASP A 7 15.30 -7.27 -35.88
CA ASP A 7 15.81 -6.71 -34.63
C ASP A 7 15.01 -5.47 -34.16
N SER A 8 14.13 -4.95 -35.01
CA SER A 8 13.36 -3.73 -34.78
C SER A 8 11.85 -4.00 -34.77
N GLN A 9 11.12 -3.27 -33.94
CA GLN A 9 9.66 -3.37 -33.85
C GLN A 9 9.00 -2.84 -35.12
N GLY A 10 7.87 -3.41 -35.52
CA GLY A 10 7.08 -2.91 -36.64
C GLY A 10 6.30 -3.96 -37.41
N ILE A 11 5.65 -3.50 -38.47
CA ILE A 11 4.93 -4.34 -39.42
C ILE A 11 5.84 -4.63 -40.61
N TYR A 12 6.12 -5.90 -40.84
CA TYR A 12 6.92 -6.39 -41.94
C TYR A 12 6.03 -7.12 -42.94
N ILE A 13 6.26 -6.87 -44.23
CA ILE A 13 5.62 -7.64 -45.30
C ILE A 13 6.64 -8.64 -45.81
N VAL A 14 6.39 -9.92 -45.58
CA VAL A 14 7.22 -11.01 -46.10
C VAL A 14 6.62 -11.51 -47.40
N GLY A 15 7.33 -11.29 -48.51
CA GLY A 15 6.96 -11.81 -49.83
C GLY A 15 7.65 -13.13 -50.12
N LEU A 16 6.89 -14.20 -50.33
CA LEU A 16 7.39 -15.41 -50.96
C LEU A 16 7.23 -15.26 -52.48
N LYS A 17 8.36 -15.17 -53.18
CA LYS A 17 8.42 -15.17 -54.65
C LYS A 17 8.82 -16.57 -55.13
N ILE A 18 7.92 -17.21 -55.87
CA ILE A 18 8.19 -18.46 -56.58
C ILE A 18 8.31 -18.10 -58.05
N THR A 19 9.32 -18.65 -58.71
CA THR A 19 9.51 -18.49 -60.15
C THR A 19 9.64 -19.87 -60.74
N ASP A 20 8.87 -20.14 -61.77
CA ASP A 20 8.92 -21.41 -62.46
C ASP A 20 10.34 -21.68 -62.96
N SER A 21 10.77 -22.93 -62.85
CA SER A 21 12.07 -23.36 -63.37
C SER A 21 12.09 -23.47 -64.90
N GLN A 22 10.90 -23.52 -65.53
CA GLN A 22 10.74 -23.59 -66.97
C GLN A 22 9.49 -22.82 -67.42
N ALA A 23 9.62 -22.14 -68.55
CA ALA A 23 8.53 -21.45 -69.22
C ALA A 23 7.39 -22.42 -69.59
N SER A 24 6.15 -22.13 -69.17
CA SER A 24 4.99 -22.93 -69.57
C SER A 24 3.84 -22.03 -70.05
N GLY A 25 3.28 -22.37 -71.21
CA GLY A 25 2.10 -21.74 -71.80
C GLY A 25 1.05 -22.80 -72.16
N PRO A 26 -0.23 -22.42 -72.41
CA PRO A 26 -1.28 -23.37 -72.76
C PRO A 26 -0.87 -24.23 -73.97
N GLY A 27 -0.90 -25.56 -73.80
CA GLY A 27 -0.55 -26.51 -74.86
C GLY A 27 0.95 -26.78 -75.06
N GLY A 28 1.83 -26.46 -74.09
CA GLY A 28 3.25 -26.85 -74.13
C GLY A 28 4.13 -25.92 -74.97
N THR A 29 3.70 -24.68 -75.19
CA THR A 29 4.51 -23.63 -75.83
C THR A 29 5.40 -22.92 -74.81
N ILE A 30 6.60 -22.49 -75.24
CA ILE A 30 7.57 -21.76 -74.39
C ILE A 30 7.04 -20.33 -74.18
N GLY A 31 6.43 -20.09 -73.00
CA GLY A 31 6.00 -18.76 -72.55
C GLY A 31 7.10 -17.99 -71.79
N PRO A 32 6.81 -16.81 -71.21
CA PRO A 32 7.67 -16.25 -70.16
C PRO A 32 7.63 -17.12 -68.89
N LEU A 33 8.64 -17.03 -68.03
CA LEU A 33 8.61 -17.68 -66.71
C LEU A 33 7.45 -17.11 -65.89
N ASP A 34 6.61 -17.98 -65.32
CA ASP A 34 5.57 -17.54 -64.38
C ASP A 34 6.20 -17.18 -63.03
N VAL A 35 5.67 -16.14 -62.41
CA VAL A 35 6.13 -15.61 -61.13
C VAL A 35 4.92 -15.47 -60.21
N ASP A 36 4.78 -16.41 -59.29
CA ASP A 36 3.82 -16.33 -58.21
C ASP A 36 4.41 -15.57 -57.02
N MET A 37 3.67 -14.58 -56.52
CA MET A 37 4.01 -13.89 -55.27
C MET A 37 2.88 -14.06 -54.25
N LYS A 38 3.25 -14.49 -53.04
CA LYS A 38 2.38 -14.50 -51.86
C LYS A 38 3.00 -13.61 -50.79
N TYR A 39 2.16 -12.87 -50.08
CA TYR A 39 2.59 -11.99 -49.01
C TYR A 39 2.01 -12.49 -47.68
N ALA A 40 2.81 -12.37 -46.61
CA ALA A 40 2.37 -12.52 -45.24
C ALA A 40 2.77 -11.25 -44.47
N THR A 41 1.88 -10.78 -43.61
CA THR A 41 2.19 -9.69 -42.68
C THR A 41 2.74 -10.29 -41.39
N VAL A 42 3.92 -9.85 -40.96
CA VAL A 42 4.55 -10.23 -39.70
C VAL A 42 4.65 -9.00 -38.83
N THR A 43 4.03 -9.01 -37.66
CA THR A 43 4.14 -7.93 -36.69
C THR A 43 5.16 -8.32 -35.62
N VAL A 44 6.25 -7.57 -35.53
CA VAL A 44 7.26 -7.72 -34.46
C VAL A 44 6.92 -6.72 -33.36
N LYS A 45 6.46 -7.23 -32.22
CA LYS A 45 6.11 -6.44 -31.03
C LYS A 45 7.32 -6.32 -30.07
N PRO A 46 7.34 -5.30 -29.19
CA PRO A 46 8.28 -5.26 -28.06
C PRO A 46 8.27 -6.58 -27.28
N LYS A 47 9.41 -7.02 -26.75
CA LYS A 47 9.45 -8.10 -25.74
C LYS A 47 8.56 -7.79 -24.55
N ALA A 48 8.40 -6.51 -24.22
CA ALA A 48 7.51 -6.05 -23.16
C ALA A 48 6.05 -6.44 -23.37
N ILE A 49 5.59 -6.83 -24.57
CA ILE A 49 4.22 -7.32 -24.71
C ILE A 49 4.00 -8.64 -23.98
N LEU A 50 5.03 -9.49 -23.81
CA LEU A 50 4.90 -10.86 -23.32
C LEU A 50 4.28 -10.96 -21.92
N TYR A 51 4.48 -9.95 -21.10
CA TYR A 51 4.03 -9.91 -19.71
C TYR A 51 3.22 -8.64 -19.41
N ALA A 52 2.74 -7.94 -20.44
CA ALA A 52 2.05 -6.67 -20.28
C ALA A 52 0.68 -6.89 -19.61
N PRO A 53 0.35 -6.18 -18.52
CA PRO A 53 -0.86 -6.47 -17.75
C PRO A 53 -2.14 -6.16 -18.53
N ASN A 54 -3.19 -6.92 -18.26
CA ASN A 54 -4.55 -6.56 -18.63
C ASN A 54 -5.13 -5.68 -17.51
N MET A 55 -5.86 -4.63 -17.85
CA MET A 55 -6.36 -3.66 -16.86
C MET A 55 -7.88 -3.58 -16.89
N TRP A 56 -8.45 -3.54 -15.69
CA TRP A 56 -9.83 -3.19 -15.41
C TRP A 56 -9.85 -1.93 -14.56
N PHE A 57 -10.73 -1.00 -14.91
CA PHE A 57 -10.97 0.20 -14.14
C PHE A 57 -12.36 0.11 -13.51
N ASP A 58 -12.50 0.76 -12.36
CA ASP A 58 -13.78 0.91 -11.69
C ASP A 58 -14.83 1.53 -12.65
N SER A 59 -16.10 1.15 -12.52
CA SER A 59 -17.17 1.65 -13.38
C SER A 59 -17.41 3.15 -13.26
N THR A 60 -16.97 3.79 -12.17
CA THR A 60 -17.04 5.24 -11.99
C THR A 60 -15.70 5.97 -12.15
N GLU A 61 -14.62 5.26 -12.52
CA GLU A 61 -13.31 5.87 -12.74
C GLU A 61 -13.36 6.93 -13.84
N GLN A 62 -12.79 8.10 -13.55
CA GLN A 62 -12.74 9.25 -14.45
C GLN A 62 -11.38 9.38 -15.16
N TYR A 63 -10.32 8.82 -14.59
CA TYR A 63 -8.94 8.95 -15.05
C TYR A 63 -8.36 7.58 -15.45
N ASN A 64 -8.24 7.34 -16.75
CA ASN A 64 -7.51 6.20 -17.28
C ASN A 64 -6.05 6.60 -17.58
N ALA A 65 -5.18 5.60 -17.65
CA ALA A 65 -3.77 5.82 -17.98
C ALA A 65 -3.63 6.51 -19.35
N THR A 66 -2.70 7.45 -19.46
CA THR A 66 -2.46 8.26 -20.64
C THR A 66 -0.98 8.62 -20.78
N THR A 67 -0.64 9.45 -21.75
CA THR A 67 0.72 10.03 -21.88
C THR A 67 0.74 11.45 -21.30
N PRO A 68 1.77 11.88 -20.56
CA PRO A 68 1.86 13.28 -20.07
C PRO A 68 1.87 14.33 -21.20
N PHE A 69 2.05 13.90 -22.44
CA PHE A 69 2.14 14.73 -23.63
C PHE A 69 0.87 14.69 -24.51
N PHE A 70 -0.29 14.29 -23.97
CA PHE A 70 -1.51 14.10 -24.76
C PHE A 70 -2.04 15.39 -25.42
N TYR A 71 -1.64 16.57 -24.93
CA TYR A 71 -2.06 17.87 -25.46
C TYR A 71 -0.91 18.85 -25.76
N THR A 72 0.33 18.51 -25.41
CA THR A 72 1.53 19.34 -25.68
C THR A 72 2.77 18.46 -25.71
N GLY A 73 3.77 18.81 -26.52
CA GLY A 73 5.08 18.15 -26.55
C GLY A 73 6.13 18.79 -25.63
N ASN A 74 5.76 19.83 -24.89
CA ASN A 74 6.67 20.61 -24.05
C ASN A 74 6.36 20.37 -22.56
N ILE A 75 7.27 19.71 -21.84
CA ILE A 75 7.10 19.41 -20.41
C ILE A 75 6.88 20.66 -19.55
N TYR A 76 7.41 21.82 -19.94
CA TYR A 76 7.22 23.05 -19.17
C TYR A 76 5.78 23.61 -19.28
N GLU A 77 4.97 23.07 -20.19
CA GLU A 77 3.55 23.41 -20.36
C GLU A 77 2.60 22.36 -19.76
N THR A 78 3.13 21.30 -19.17
CA THR A 78 2.39 20.26 -18.46
C THR A 78 2.34 20.59 -16.97
N SER A 79 1.56 21.61 -16.59
CA SER A 79 1.24 21.83 -15.17
C SER A 79 0.17 20.85 -14.72
N GLY A 80 0.13 20.58 -13.41
CA GLY A 80 -0.82 19.62 -12.85
C GLY A 80 -2.29 19.98 -13.12
N GLU A 81 -2.69 21.20 -12.74
CA GLU A 81 -4.07 21.69 -12.95
C GLU A 81 -4.48 21.69 -14.43
N LYS A 82 -3.55 22.05 -15.32
CA LYS A 82 -3.81 22.07 -16.76
C LYS A 82 -3.93 20.66 -17.31
N SER A 83 -3.12 19.72 -16.83
CA SER A 83 -3.18 18.31 -17.23
C SER A 83 -4.50 17.68 -16.79
N LYS A 84 -4.91 17.89 -15.53
CA LYS A 84 -6.24 17.46 -15.03
C LYS A 84 -7.36 18.02 -15.90
N THR A 85 -7.41 19.35 -16.06
CA THR A 85 -8.47 20.03 -16.83
C THR A 85 -8.49 19.56 -18.29
N LYS A 86 -7.33 19.44 -18.94
CA LYS A 86 -7.24 19.02 -20.33
C LYS A 86 -7.62 17.56 -20.54
N TYR A 87 -7.37 16.71 -19.56
CA TYR A 87 -7.77 15.32 -19.61
C TYR A 87 -9.30 15.19 -19.51
N LEU A 88 -9.92 15.91 -18.59
CA LEU A 88 -11.40 15.93 -18.43
C LEU A 88 -12.13 16.53 -19.65
N ASP A 89 -11.44 17.32 -20.48
CA ASP A 89 -11.97 17.85 -21.76
C ASP A 89 -11.99 16.78 -22.89
N LEU A 90 -11.35 15.62 -22.72
CA LEU A 90 -11.26 14.59 -23.76
C LEU A 90 -12.57 13.81 -23.91
N THR A 91 -12.87 13.41 -25.15
CA THR A 91 -13.92 12.40 -25.40
C THR A 91 -13.40 11.00 -25.08
N GLU A 92 -14.31 10.04 -24.88
CA GLU A 92 -13.96 8.62 -24.66
C GLU A 92 -12.99 8.07 -25.72
N ASP A 93 -13.29 8.29 -27.02
CA ASP A 93 -12.39 7.88 -28.11
C ASP A 93 -10.99 8.51 -27.97
N GLN A 94 -10.89 9.76 -27.54
CA GLN A 94 -9.62 10.45 -27.35
C GLN A 94 -8.86 9.92 -26.13
N ILE A 95 -9.56 9.51 -25.08
CA ILE A 95 -8.95 8.85 -23.92
C ILE A 95 -8.26 7.57 -24.39
N TRP A 96 -8.98 6.69 -25.08
CA TRP A 96 -8.43 5.43 -25.59
C TRP A 96 -7.37 5.63 -26.66
N ASP A 97 -7.51 6.64 -27.51
CA ASP A 97 -6.46 7.01 -28.47
C ASP A 97 -5.19 7.57 -27.79
N ASN A 98 -5.26 8.07 -26.56
CA ASN A 98 -4.08 8.52 -25.81
C ASN A 98 -3.60 7.50 -24.78
N PHE A 99 -4.34 6.40 -24.56
CA PHE A 99 -3.96 5.35 -23.63
C PHE A 99 -2.56 4.83 -23.96
N THR A 100 -1.65 4.96 -23.00
CA THR A 100 -0.24 4.65 -23.18
C THR A 100 0.31 4.03 -21.90
N ILE A 101 0.98 2.89 -22.05
CA ILE A 101 1.72 2.24 -20.99
C ILE A 101 3.20 2.37 -21.32
N PHE A 102 3.95 2.92 -20.38
CA PHE A 102 5.39 3.05 -20.50
C PHE A 102 6.06 1.80 -19.98
N TYR A 103 7.19 1.39 -20.56
CA TYR A 103 7.89 0.21 -20.06
C TYR A 103 9.40 0.38 -20.00
N HIS A 104 10.00 -0.34 -19.06
CA HIS A 104 11.43 -0.59 -18.93
C HIS A 104 11.64 -2.09 -18.68
N ILE A 105 12.77 -2.63 -19.15
CA ILE A 105 13.12 -4.04 -18.89
C ILE A 105 14.48 -4.04 -18.20
N ALA A 106 14.49 -4.46 -16.94
CA ALA A 106 15.70 -4.60 -16.15
C ALA A 106 16.15 -6.06 -16.12
N GLU A 107 17.44 -6.31 -16.37
CA GLU A 107 18.03 -7.64 -16.22
C GLU A 107 18.76 -7.74 -14.88
N MET A 108 18.30 -8.63 -14.00
CA MET A 108 18.94 -8.97 -12.71
C MET A 108 19.89 -10.16 -12.89
N GLU A 109 20.41 -10.78 -11.83
CA GLU A 109 21.27 -11.96 -11.95
C GLU A 109 20.48 -13.15 -12.54
N ASP A 110 19.43 -13.58 -11.82
CA ASP A 110 18.61 -14.76 -12.16
C ASP A 110 17.25 -14.43 -12.79
N GLU A 111 16.84 -13.16 -12.79
CA GLU A 111 15.52 -12.72 -13.24
C GLU A 111 15.58 -11.62 -14.32
N ILE A 112 14.54 -11.54 -15.14
CA ILE A 112 14.23 -10.38 -15.97
C ILE A 112 12.99 -9.72 -15.36
N VAL A 113 13.07 -8.41 -15.14
CA VAL A 113 11.96 -7.64 -14.59
C VAL A 113 11.38 -6.77 -15.69
N TYR A 114 10.09 -6.94 -15.94
CA TYR A 114 9.31 -6.11 -16.84
C TYR A 114 8.59 -5.07 -16.01
N GLU A 115 8.99 -3.82 -16.16
CA GLU A 115 8.39 -2.69 -15.45
C GLU A 115 7.41 -2.00 -16.38
N TYR A 116 6.15 -1.95 -15.98
CA TYR A 116 5.09 -1.20 -16.66
C TYR A 116 4.74 0.00 -15.80
N TRP A 117 4.80 1.19 -16.38
CA TRP A 117 4.56 2.46 -15.73
C TRP A 117 3.35 3.14 -16.36
N PHE A 118 2.42 3.57 -15.53
CA PHE A 118 1.14 4.16 -15.91
C PHE A 118 1.14 5.61 -15.45
N TYR A 119 0.80 6.52 -16.35
CA TYR A 119 0.66 7.93 -16.01
C TYR A 119 -0.82 8.30 -15.99
N TYR A 120 -1.26 8.90 -14.90
CA TYR A 120 -2.61 9.45 -14.73
C TYR A 120 -2.51 10.97 -14.58
N ALA A 121 -3.49 11.68 -15.15
CA ALA A 121 -3.47 13.15 -15.11
C ALA A 121 -3.67 13.70 -13.68
N TYR A 122 -4.37 12.95 -12.84
CA TYR A 122 -4.73 13.34 -11.48
C TYR A 122 -5.04 12.09 -10.65
N ASN A 123 -4.64 12.08 -9.38
CA ASN A 123 -5.05 11.12 -8.36
C ASN A 123 -6.16 11.77 -7.52
N ASP A 124 -7.38 11.23 -7.58
CA ASP A 124 -8.59 11.71 -6.89
C ASP A 124 -8.90 10.86 -5.65
N PHE A 125 -7.97 10.86 -4.70
CA PHE A 125 -8.07 10.12 -3.44
C PHE A 125 -7.67 11.03 -2.26
N LEU A 126 -7.75 10.53 -1.02
CA LEU A 126 -7.41 11.29 0.20
C LEU A 126 -6.04 12.00 0.13
N ASN A 127 -5.12 11.51 -0.70
CA ASN A 127 -3.82 12.10 -1.03
C ASN A 127 -3.78 12.78 -2.41
N GLU A 128 -4.78 13.59 -2.74
CA GLU A 128 -4.93 14.23 -4.05
C GLU A 128 -3.62 14.81 -4.59
N HIS A 129 -3.21 14.41 -5.79
CA HIS A 129 -2.03 14.97 -6.45
C HIS A 129 -2.13 14.91 -7.96
N TYR A 130 -1.34 15.77 -8.60
CA TYR A 130 -1.28 15.82 -10.05
C TYR A 130 -0.20 14.87 -10.58
N HIS A 131 -0.36 14.47 -11.85
CA HIS A 131 0.64 13.71 -12.58
C HIS A 131 1.08 12.42 -11.88
N ASP A 132 0.10 11.60 -11.57
CA ASP A 132 0.27 10.38 -10.81
C ASP A 132 0.97 9.29 -11.66
N TRP A 133 1.95 8.63 -11.07
CA TRP A 133 2.75 7.58 -11.69
C TRP A 133 2.59 6.29 -10.92
N GLU A 134 1.94 5.31 -11.53
CA GLU A 134 1.75 3.98 -10.97
C GLU A 134 2.46 2.90 -11.76
N THR A 135 2.51 1.69 -11.21
CA THR A 135 3.41 0.64 -11.68
C THR A 135 2.85 -0.77 -11.57
N VAL A 136 3.31 -1.63 -12.46
CA VAL A 136 3.22 -3.10 -12.36
C VAL A 136 4.56 -3.68 -12.77
N PHE A 137 5.19 -4.42 -11.87
CA PHE A 137 6.47 -5.08 -12.07
C PHE A 137 6.21 -6.58 -12.16
N VAL A 138 6.63 -7.21 -13.25
CA VAL A 138 6.54 -8.66 -13.46
C VAL A 138 7.94 -9.25 -13.46
N PHE A 139 8.22 -10.10 -12.47
CA PHE A 139 9.52 -10.75 -12.31
C PHE A 139 9.45 -12.14 -12.93
N VAL A 140 10.42 -12.43 -13.80
CA VAL A 140 10.45 -13.65 -14.62
C VAL A 140 11.79 -14.36 -14.43
N ASP A 141 11.77 -15.65 -14.10
CA ASP A 141 12.98 -16.47 -14.03
C ASP A 141 13.62 -16.59 -15.42
N LYS A 142 14.91 -16.30 -15.54
CA LYS A 142 15.64 -16.31 -16.82
C LYS A 142 15.72 -17.69 -17.48
N ASN A 143 15.74 -18.75 -16.69
CA ASN A 143 15.96 -20.11 -17.16
C ASN A 143 14.65 -20.80 -17.50
N ALA A 144 13.64 -20.63 -16.65
CA ALA A 144 12.33 -21.25 -16.80
C ALA A 144 11.39 -20.41 -17.67
N GLY A 145 11.54 -19.07 -17.70
CA GLY A 145 10.59 -18.15 -18.34
C GLY A 145 9.29 -18.00 -17.56
N GLU A 146 9.24 -18.52 -16.33
CA GLU A 146 8.07 -18.51 -15.43
C GLU A 146 8.02 -17.20 -14.64
N VAL A 147 6.81 -16.67 -14.41
CA VAL A 147 6.61 -15.50 -13.56
C VAL A 147 6.75 -15.92 -12.09
N THR A 148 7.73 -15.36 -11.40
CA THR A 148 7.99 -15.67 -9.99
C THR A 148 7.17 -14.80 -9.05
N ARG A 149 6.86 -13.56 -9.47
CA ARG A 149 6.00 -12.63 -8.74
C ARG A 149 5.55 -11.46 -9.61
N VAL A 150 4.41 -10.90 -9.24
CA VAL A 150 3.89 -9.62 -9.74
C VAL A 150 3.78 -8.67 -8.56
N VAL A 151 4.26 -7.45 -8.74
CA VAL A 151 4.15 -6.38 -7.74
C VAL A 151 3.58 -5.15 -8.40
N ALA A 152 2.39 -4.74 -8.01
CA ALA A 152 1.73 -3.57 -8.56
C ALA A 152 1.95 -2.34 -7.67
N SER A 153 1.37 -1.21 -8.01
CA SER A 153 1.37 -0.03 -7.15
C SER A 153 0.44 -0.18 -5.97
N ALA A 154 0.81 0.41 -4.83
CA ALA A 154 -0.04 0.53 -3.65
C ALA A 154 -0.26 2.01 -3.32
N HIS A 155 -1.44 2.32 -2.79
CA HIS A 155 -1.82 3.64 -2.27
C HIS A 155 -0.88 4.10 -1.14
N ASP A 156 -0.32 3.15 -0.39
CA ASP A 156 0.69 3.37 0.65
C ASP A 156 1.55 2.11 0.82
N TRP A 157 2.88 2.27 0.75
CA TRP A 157 3.82 1.16 0.93
C TRP A 157 3.88 0.66 2.38
N ASN A 158 3.37 1.46 3.33
CA ASN A 158 3.12 1.00 4.70
C ASN A 158 1.87 0.12 4.78
N CYS A 159 1.05 0.00 3.74
CA CYS A 159 -0.14 -0.83 3.77
C CYS A 159 -0.34 -1.58 2.45
N PRO A 160 0.63 -2.42 2.05
CA PRO A 160 0.66 -2.96 0.70
C PRO A 160 -0.41 -4.04 0.51
N ASN A 161 -1.15 -3.97 -0.59
CA ASN A 161 -2.19 -4.92 -1.02
C ASN A 161 -1.99 -5.39 -2.48
N ASN A 162 -0.74 -5.36 -2.93
CA ASN A 162 -0.32 -5.29 -4.32
C ASN A 162 0.75 -6.32 -4.69
N TYR A 163 0.88 -7.42 -3.93
CA TYR A 163 1.92 -8.43 -4.13
C TYR A 163 1.33 -9.80 -4.41
N LEU A 164 1.72 -10.45 -5.52
CA LEU A 164 1.35 -11.82 -5.83
C LEU A 164 2.60 -12.67 -6.04
N SER A 165 2.83 -13.66 -5.17
CA SER A 165 3.95 -14.59 -5.27
C SER A 165 3.57 -15.88 -6.00
N ASN A 166 4.47 -16.36 -6.86
CA ASN A 166 4.34 -17.61 -7.63
C ASN A 166 2.96 -17.76 -8.28
N PRO A 167 2.53 -16.78 -9.10
CA PRO A 167 1.25 -16.89 -9.79
C PRO A 167 1.21 -18.12 -10.68
N ASN A 168 0.09 -18.82 -10.70
CA ASN A 168 -0.14 -19.96 -11.57
C ASN A 168 -0.87 -19.51 -12.84
N PHE A 169 -0.21 -18.64 -13.62
CA PHE A 169 -0.73 -18.20 -14.91
C PHE A 169 -0.63 -19.32 -15.95
N GLU A 170 -1.69 -19.48 -16.74
CA GLU A 170 -1.68 -20.37 -17.90
C GLU A 170 -0.71 -19.87 -18.99
N GLU A 171 -0.43 -20.70 -19.99
CA GLU A 171 0.47 -20.33 -21.08
C GLU A 171 -0.07 -19.09 -21.84
N ASN A 172 0.73 -18.02 -21.91
CA ASN A 172 0.35 -16.72 -22.47
C ASN A 172 -0.79 -16.02 -21.71
N GLU A 173 -1.04 -16.38 -20.45
CA GLU A 173 -1.88 -15.57 -19.57
C GLU A 173 -1.08 -14.39 -19.02
N HIS A 174 -1.72 -13.23 -19.00
CA HIS A 174 -1.15 -11.99 -18.50
C HIS A 174 -1.85 -11.63 -17.20
N ALA A 175 -1.09 -11.05 -16.26
CA ALA A 175 -1.62 -10.58 -14.99
C ALA A 175 -2.82 -9.64 -15.22
N GLY A 176 -3.92 -9.93 -14.54
CA GLY A 176 -5.05 -9.00 -14.46
C GLY A 176 -4.78 -7.99 -13.36
N ILE A 177 -5.13 -6.73 -13.61
CA ILE A 177 -4.93 -5.62 -12.68
C ILE A 177 -6.26 -4.87 -12.56
N LEU A 178 -6.79 -4.82 -11.35
CA LEU A 178 -7.95 -4.01 -10.98
C LEU A 178 -7.41 -2.68 -10.42
N VAL A 179 -7.70 -1.59 -11.10
CA VAL A 179 -7.23 -0.25 -10.75
C VAL A 179 -8.23 0.39 -9.79
N GLU A 180 -7.79 0.67 -8.57
CA GLU A 180 -8.60 1.32 -7.53
C GLU A 180 -9.05 2.71 -7.97
N GLU A 181 -10.34 3.00 -7.79
CA GLU A 181 -10.96 4.28 -8.16
C GLU A 181 -10.24 5.47 -7.50
N GLY A 182 -9.75 6.38 -8.34
CA GLY A 182 -9.15 7.66 -7.95
C GLY A 182 -7.73 7.57 -7.38
N SER A 183 -7.39 6.51 -6.64
CA SER A 183 -6.03 6.31 -6.10
C SER A 183 -5.07 5.72 -7.12
N HIS A 184 -5.59 5.02 -8.15
CA HIS A 184 -4.86 4.24 -9.14
C HIS A 184 -3.93 3.16 -8.58
N ALA A 185 -3.98 2.91 -7.27
CA ALA A 185 -3.38 1.74 -6.67
C ALA A 185 -3.97 0.49 -7.32
N SER A 186 -3.19 -0.58 -7.34
CA SER A 186 -3.44 -1.68 -8.24
C SER A 186 -3.53 -2.98 -7.46
N TRP A 187 -4.69 -3.60 -7.53
CA TRP A 187 -4.91 -4.95 -7.04
C TRP A 187 -4.67 -5.95 -8.15
N ILE A 188 -3.82 -6.95 -7.90
CA ILE A 188 -3.52 -7.99 -8.89
C ILE A 188 -4.67 -8.98 -8.84
N ASP A 189 -5.41 -9.14 -9.93
CA ASP A 189 -6.40 -10.21 -10.07
C ASP A 189 -5.69 -11.50 -10.51
N GLY A 190 -5.31 -12.31 -9.52
CA GLY A 190 -4.53 -13.53 -9.72
C GLY A 190 -5.26 -14.61 -10.52
N ASN A 191 -6.58 -14.51 -10.68
CA ASN A 191 -7.40 -15.47 -11.41
C ASN A 191 -8.07 -14.87 -12.67
N ASN A 192 -7.84 -13.58 -12.93
CA ASN A 192 -8.19 -12.85 -14.15
C ASN A 192 -9.70 -12.86 -14.48
N ASN A 193 -10.54 -12.92 -13.45
CA ASN A 193 -12.00 -12.92 -13.59
C ASN A 193 -12.62 -11.52 -13.50
N GLY A 194 -11.85 -10.49 -13.17
CA GLY A 194 -12.33 -9.12 -12.97
C GLY A 194 -13.05 -8.90 -11.63
N LEU A 195 -12.85 -9.77 -10.63
CA LEU A 195 -13.45 -9.69 -9.30
C LEU A 195 -12.40 -9.88 -8.22
N VAL A 196 -12.54 -9.12 -7.13
CA VAL A 196 -11.62 -9.20 -5.99
C VAL A 196 -11.82 -10.49 -5.20
N ASN A 197 -10.70 -11.15 -4.92
CA ASN A 197 -10.58 -12.24 -3.97
C ASN A 197 -9.36 -12.06 -3.07
N VAL A 198 -9.59 -11.47 -1.90
CA VAL A 198 -8.57 -11.18 -0.87
C VAL A 198 -7.72 -12.37 -0.42
N LEU A 199 -8.17 -13.61 -0.66
CA LEU A 199 -7.46 -14.82 -0.27
C LEU A 199 -6.65 -15.46 -1.41
N ALA A 200 -6.92 -15.13 -2.66
CA ALA A 200 -6.34 -15.80 -3.82
C ALA A 200 -5.57 -14.86 -4.75
N ASP A 201 -6.00 -13.61 -4.83
CA ASP A 201 -5.53 -12.66 -5.85
C ASP A 201 -4.19 -12.02 -5.48
N VAL A 202 -3.98 -11.79 -4.19
CA VAL A 202 -2.75 -11.23 -3.65
C VAL A 202 -2.32 -12.00 -2.40
N THR A 203 -1.01 -12.00 -2.13
CA THR A 203 -0.39 -12.64 -0.97
C THR A 203 -0.46 -11.75 0.28
N ASN A 204 -0.67 -10.44 0.13
CA ASN A 204 -0.65 -9.45 1.21
C ASN A 204 -1.97 -8.67 1.36
N GLY A 205 -3.11 -9.23 0.94
CA GLY A 205 -4.42 -8.56 0.90
C GLY A 205 -5.09 -8.26 2.26
N LEU A 206 -4.32 -8.17 3.34
CA LEU A 206 -4.84 -7.97 4.71
C LEU A 206 -5.41 -6.56 4.94
N SER A 207 -5.04 -5.59 4.12
CA SER A 207 -5.50 -4.20 4.27
C SER A 207 -5.60 -3.52 2.91
N ALA A 208 -6.73 -3.80 2.26
CA ALA A 208 -7.05 -3.31 0.93
C ALA A 208 -8.01 -2.11 1.03
N TYR A 209 -7.66 -0.99 0.39
CA TYR A 209 -8.46 0.23 0.44
C TYR A 209 -9.37 0.30 -0.77
N LYS A 210 -10.67 0.55 -0.53
CA LYS A 210 -11.73 0.70 -1.53
C LYS A 210 -11.96 -0.46 -2.52
N ILE A 211 -10.96 -1.28 -2.84
CA ILE A 211 -11.09 -2.43 -3.72
C ILE A 211 -12.07 -3.49 -3.18
N LEU A 212 -12.33 -3.53 -1.87
CA LEU A 212 -13.33 -4.43 -1.30
C LEU A 212 -14.76 -4.16 -1.78
N TYR A 213 -14.99 -2.98 -2.37
CA TYR A 213 -16.25 -2.59 -3.00
C TYR A 213 -16.27 -2.82 -4.49
N TRP A 214 -15.21 -3.37 -5.08
CA TRP A 214 -15.21 -3.80 -6.47
C TRP A 214 -16.31 -4.85 -6.67
N THR A 215 -17.32 -4.49 -7.44
CA THR A 215 -18.56 -5.25 -7.58
C THR A 215 -18.63 -6.02 -8.90
N GLU A 216 -19.67 -6.85 -9.05
CA GLU A 216 -20.07 -7.37 -10.36
C GLU A 216 -20.43 -6.25 -11.35
N GLU A 217 -20.81 -5.05 -10.88
CA GLU A 217 -21.05 -3.89 -11.75
C GLU A 217 -19.75 -3.42 -12.40
N ASP A 218 -18.66 -3.34 -11.64
CA ASP A 218 -17.33 -2.96 -12.12
C ASP A 218 -16.77 -4.00 -13.07
N GLN A 219 -16.95 -5.29 -12.74
CA GLN A 219 -16.59 -6.38 -13.65
C GLN A 219 -17.30 -6.28 -15.01
N LEU A 220 -18.59 -5.89 -15.02
CA LEU A 220 -19.43 -5.89 -16.23
C LEU A 220 -19.36 -4.59 -17.03
N ASN A 221 -19.27 -3.46 -16.35
CA ASN A 221 -19.42 -2.12 -16.93
C ASN A 221 -18.16 -1.26 -16.81
N GLY A 222 -17.19 -1.66 -15.98
CA GLY A 222 -15.90 -0.99 -15.85
C GLY A 222 -15.12 -0.96 -17.17
N PRO A 223 -14.42 0.14 -17.49
CA PRO A 223 -13.50 0.18 -18.63
C PRO A 223 -12.47 -0.95 -18.56
N GLN A 224 -12.21 -1.61 -19.70
CA GLN A 224 -11.23 -2.70 -19.78
C GLN A 224 -10.31 -2.51 -20.97
N ILE A 225 -9.03 -2.79 -20.78
CA ILE A 225 -8.09 -2.86 -21.89
C ILE A 225 -7.14 -4.04 -21.71
N LYS A 226 -7.07 -4.87 -22.75
CA LYS A 226 -6.21 -6.06 -22.78
C LYS A 226 -4.98 -5.80 -23.62
N HIS A 227 -3.90 -6.52 -23.34
CA HIS A 227 -2.62 -6.40 -24.05
C HIS A 227 -2.73 -6.55 -25.59
N ASN A 228 -3.78 -7.20 -26.09
CA ASN A 228 -4.02 -7.42 -27.51
C ASN A 228 -4.97 -6.41 -28.16
N ASP A 229 -5.47 -5.43 -27.40
CA ASP A 229 -6.31 -4.35 -27.91
C ASP A 229 -5.52 -3.42 -28.86
N LEU A 230 -6.21 -2.78 -29.79
CA LEU A 230 -5.62 -1.84 -30.75
C LEU A 230 -5.13 -0.55 -30.06
N HIS A 231 -5.82 -0.13 -29.01
CA HIS A 231 -5.50 1.07 -28.22
C HIS A 231 -4.39 0.82 -27.19
N TYR A 232 -3.97 -0.43 -26.99
CA TYR A 232 -2.92 -0.80 -26.04
C TYR A 232 -1.53 -0.42 -26.58
N LYS A 233 -1.08 0.81 -26.30
CA LYS A 233 0.21 1.34 -26.75
C LYS A 233 1.28 1.13 -25.70
N LEU A 234 2.28 0.32 -26.04
CA LEU A 234 3.51 0.20 -25.25
C LEU A 234 4.58 1.16 -25.77
N LYS A 235 5.11 2.01 -24.89
CA LYS A 235 6.18 2.96 -25.20
C LYS A 235 7.38 2.74 -24.26
N GLU A 236 8.55 2.52 -24.84
CA GLU A 236 9.78 2.33 -24.05
C GLU A 236 10.19 3.64 -23.37
N ILE A 237 10.61 3.55 -22.10
CA ILE A 237 11.31 4.62 -21.39
C ILE A 237 12.78 4.57 -21.81
N ASN A 238 13.07 5.13 -22.98
CA ASN A 238 14.42 5.28 -23.50
C ASN A 238 14.97 6.70 -23.26
N GLN A 239 16.24 6.91 -23.61
CA GLN A 239 16.89 8.21 -23.40
C GLN A 239 16.16 9.36 -24.12
N ASP A 240 15.67 9.14 -25.34
CA ASP A 240 14.93 10.17 -26.09
C ASP A 240 13.66 10.60 -25.35
N PHE A 241 12.94 9.65 -24.73
CA PHE A 241 11.77 9.96 -23.90
C PHE A 241 12.16 10.71 -22.62
N ILE A 242 13.22 10.27 -21.94
CA ILE A 242 13.72 10.93 -20.71
C ILE A 242 14.16 12.37 -21.02
N ASP A 243 14.80 12.61 -22.16
CA ASP A 243 15.28 13.93 -22.57
C ASP A 243 14.13 14.93 -22.79
N MET A 244 12.92 14.45 -23.11
CA MET A 244 11.71 15.31 -23.20
C MET A 244 11.38 16.01 -21.87
N PHE A 245 11.85 15.49 -20.73
CA PHE A 245 11.60 16.04 -19.41
C PHE A 245 12.64 17.11 -19.00
N GLY A 246 13.62 17.42 -19.85
CA GLY A 246 14.55 18.54 -19.64
C GLY A 246 15.39 18.43 -18.37
N GLY A 247 15.63 17.20 -17.88
CA GLY A 247 16.40 16.93 -16.67
C GLY A 247 15.66 17.18 -15.35
N LEU A 248 14.36 17.46 -15.38
CA LEU A 248 13.53 17.57 -14.18
C LEU A 248 13.40 16.22 -13.47
N ASP A 249 13.34 16.25 -12.14
CA ASP A 249 13.10 15.05 -11.33
C ASP A 249 11.60 14.76 -11.14
N THR A 250 10.75 15.79 -11.31
CA THR A 250 9.29 15.76 -11.17
C THR A 250 8.65 16.79 -12.10
N PHE A 251 7.33 16.73 -12.31
CA PHE A 251 6.62 17.65 -13.18
C PHE A 251 6.61 19.09 -12.63
N PRO A 252 6.74 20.11 -13.50
CA PRO A 252 6.76 21.51 -13.08
C PRO A 252 5.36 22.04 -12.72
N ASN A 253 5.32 23.19 -12.04
CA ASN A 253 4.11 24.02 -11.86
C ASN A 253 2.90 23.30 -11.23
N SER A 254 3.12 22.52 -10.17
CA SER A 254 2.05 21.86 -9.40
C SER A 254 2.09 22.32 -7.94
N PRO A 255 0.96 22.74 -7.35
CA PRO A 255 0.91 23.24 -5.97
C PRO A 255 1.22 22.13 -4.97
N GLU A 256 1.82 22.45 -3.82
CA GLU A 256 1.92 21.48 -2.74
C GLU A 256 0.55 21.33 -2.06
N LEU A 257 0.07 20.09 -1.89
CA LEU A 257 -1.09 19.76 -1.05
C LEU A 257 -0.60 18.86 0.09
N GLY A 258 -1.37 18.78 1.19
CA GLY A 258 -0.95 18.03 2.36
C GLY A 258 -2.05 17.94 3.42
N ILE A 259 -1.88 17.02 4.36
CA ILE A 259 -2.82 16.79 5.46
C ILE A 259 -2.15 17.24 6.75
N ARG A 260 -2.86 18.07 7.53
CA ARG A 260 -2.42 18.44 8.87
C ARG A 260 -2.89 17.40 9.87
N VAL A 261 -1.95 16.72 10.51
CA VAL A 261 -2.22 15.82 11.63
C VAL A 261 -2.14 16.63 12.90
N LYS A 262 -3.30 16.92 13.50
CA LYS A 262 -3.38 17.49 14.85
C LYS A 262 -2.70 16.54 15.84
N ILE A 263 -1.68 17.02 16.53
CA ILE A 263 -1.04 16.28 17.62
C ILE A 263 -1.38 17.03 18.90
N PRO A 264 -1.78 16.36 19.99
CA PRO A 264 -2.04 17.07 21.25
C PRO A 264 -0.81 17.90 21.65
N GLU A 265 -1.00 19.21 21.90
CA GLU A 265 0.06 20.24 21.97
C GLU A 265 1.22 19.90 22.94
N TRP A 266 0.97 19.08 23.96
CA TRP A 266 1.95 18.68 24.98
C TRP A 266 2.79 17.44 24.60
N LEU A 267 2.63 16.89 23.40
CA LEU A 267 3.40 15.74 22.89
C LEU A 267 4.26 16.07 21.67
N GLY A 268 4.07 17.26 21.13
CA GLY A 268 4.73 17.72 19.92
C GLY A 268 3.88 18.77 19.23
N GLU A 269 4.48 19.41 18.25
CA GLU A 269 3.75 20.31 17.36
C GLU A 269 2.95 19.49 16.34
N ASP A 270 1.85 20.04 15.83
CA ASP A 270 1.10 19.47 14.71
C ASP A 270 2.05 19.00 13.61
N LYS A 271 1.88 17.76 13.17
CA LYS A 271 2.70 17.22 12.09
C LYS A 271 2.01 17.47 10.77
N PHE A 272 2.64 18.26 9.92
CA PHE A 272 2.21 18.38 8.53
C PHE A 272 2.77 17.20 7.73
N ILE A 273 1.89 16.31 7.30
CA ILE A 273 2.27 15.25 6.37
C ILE A 273 2.08 15.82 4.97
N HIS A 274 3.19 16.00 4.26
CA HIS A 274 3.20 16.37 2.84
C HIS A 274 2.66 15.20 2.01
N LYS A 275 1.33 14.99 2.02
CA LYS A 275 0.63 13.99 1.20
C LYS A 275 -0.28 14.73 0.23
N GLY A 276 0.13 14.77 -1.04
CA GLY A 276 -0.65 15.39 -2.12
C GLY A 276 0.07 16.53 -2.87
N GLY A 277 -0.52 16.95 -3.98
CA GLY A 277 -0.22 18.14 -4.79
C GLY A 277 1.11 18.16 -5.53
N LYS A 278 2.22 17.79 -4.88
CA LYS A 278 3.49 17.58 -5.57
C LYS A 278 3.40 16.29 -6.38
N PRO A 279 3.74 16.35 -7.66
CA PRO A 279 3.83 15.16 -8.48
C PRO A 279 4.90 14.21 -7.95
N PRO A 280 4.66 12.89 -8.01
CA PRO A 280 5.70 11.91 -7.73
C PRO A 280 6.92 12.14 -8.62
N THR A 281 8.08 11.72 -8.14
CA THR A 281 9.30 11.73 -8.96
C THR A 281 9.14 10.81 -10.17
N HIS A 282 9.72 11.18 -11.30
CA HIS A 282 9.66 10.38 -12.52
C HIS A 282 10.20 8.95 -12.33
N PRO A 283 9.72 7.96 -13.11
CA PRO A 283 10.13 6.56 -13.01
C PRO A 283 11.65 6.37 -12.85
N TRP A 284 12.45 6.89 -13.79
CA TRP A 284 13.91 6.77 -13.83
C TRP A 284 14.68 7.51 -12.72
N LYS A 285 13.96 8.22 -11.84
CA LYS A 285 14.53 8.88 -10.65
C LYS A 285 14.23 8.10 -9.36
N GLN A 286 13.33 7.13 -9.42
CA GLN A 286 13.02 6.25 -8.29
C GLN A 286 14.07 5.14 -8.22
N SER A 287 14.59 4.83 -7.03
CA SER A 287 15.63 3.80 -6.87
C SER A 287 15.18 2.43 -7.42
N ARG A 288 13.91 2.07 -7.17
CA ARG A 288 13.28 0.84 -7.68
C ARG A 288 13.28 0.67 -9.20
N TYR A 289 13.46 1.74 -9.99
CA TYR A 289 13.58 1.64 -11.45
C TYR A 289 14.89 0.95 -11.87
N ASN A 290 15.99 1.19 -11.13
CA ASN A 290 17.26 0.52 -11.39
C ASN A 290 17.50 -0.67 -10.46
N ASN A 291 16.78 -0.74 -9.34
CA ASN A 291 16.86 -1.78 -8.33
C ASN A 291 15.46 -2.38 -8.05
N PRO A 292 14.85 -3.09 -9.02
CA PRO A 292 13.46 -3.55 -8.91
C PRO A 292 13.18 -4.42 -7.70
N GLU A 293 14.16 -5.11 -7.12
CA GLU A 293 13.97 -5.87 -5.88
C GLU A 293 13.44 -5.03 -4.70
N GLU A 294 13.73 -3.74 -4.67
CA GLU A 294 13.23 -2.82 -3.64
C GLU A 294 11.70 -2.84 -3.58
N ILE A 295 11.00 -2.87 -4.72
CA ILE A 295 9.52 -2.87 -4.73
C ILE A 295 8.97 -4.15 -4.13
N SER A 296 9.64 -5.29 -4.36
CA SER A 296 9.25 -6.58 -3.80
C SER A 296 9.45 -6.64 -2.29
N ILE A 297 10.44 -5.93 -1.74
CA ILE A 297 10.69 -5.87 -0.30
C ILE A 297 9.60 -5.01 0.37
N LEU A 298 9.32 -3.84 -0.18
CA LEU A 298 8.32 -2.92 0.35
C LEU A 298 6.93 -3.56 0.38
N ALA A 299 6.55 -4.29 -0.67
CA ALA A 299 5.23 -4.90 -0.76
C ALA A 299 5.04 -6.12 0.16
N ARG A 300 6.10 -6.79 0.62
CA ARG A 300 5.97 -7.94 1.52
C ARG A 300 5.62 -7.49 2.94
N LEU A 301 4.79 -8.28 3.62
CA LEU A 301 4.53 -8.07 5.04
C LEU A 301 5.80 -8.31 5.87
N GLY A 302 6.24 -7.28 6.57
CA GLY A 302 7.28 -7.31 7.59
C GLY A 302 6.67 -7.25 8.99
N ASP A 303 7.42 -6.73 9.97
CA ASP A 303 6.85 -6.40 11.27
C ASP A 303 5.87 -5.24 11.12
N TYR A 304 4.61 -5.46 11.51
CA TYR A 304 3.53 -4.50 11.28
C TYR A 304 2.76 -4.14 12.55
N VAL A 305 2.04 -3.02 12.50
CA VAL A 305 1.06 -2.59 13.50
C VAL A 305 -0.30 -2.55 12.84
N GLU A 306 -1.29 -3.21 13.43
CA GLU A 306 -2.66 -3.27 12.91
C GLU A 306 -3.69 -2.89 13.97
N GLY A 307 -4.90 -2.58 13.53
CA GLY A 307 -6.04 -2.36 14.41
C GLY A 307 -7.31 -2.01 13.64
N THR A 308 -8.37 -1.77 14.39
CA THR A 308 -9.66 -1.31 13.88
C THR A 308 -10.10 -0.08 14.65
N ILE A 309 -10.44 0.98 13.93
CA ILE A 309 -11.06 2.18 14.48
C ILE A 309 -12.54 1.88 14.70
N ASN A 310 -13.00 2.12 15.93
CA ASN A 310 -14.42 2.10 16.24
C ASN A 310 -14.86 3.49 16.71
N LEU A 311 -15.80 4.08 15.99
CA LEU A 311 -16.37 5.36 16.38
C LEU A 311 -17.41 5.17 17.47
N VAL A 312 -17.39 6.02 18.49
CA VAL A 312 -18.49 6.15 19.44
C VAL A 312 -19.54 7.07 18.81
N GLY A 313 -20.78 6.60 18.66
CA GLY A 313 -21.85 7.34 17.99
C GLY A 313 -22.04 6.96 16.51
N GLU A 314 -22.57 7.89 15.71
CA GLU A 314 -22.82 7.69 14.27
C GLU A 314 -21.63 8.21 13.43
N GLY A 315 -21.21 7.45 12.42
CA GLY A 315 -20.19 7.89 11.47
C GLY A 315 -19.54 6.73 10.71
N THR A 316 -18.66 7.08 9.77
CA THR A 316 -17.74 6.14 9.11
C THR A 316 -16.30 6.45 9.52
N PRO A 317 -15.47 5.44 9.86
CA PRO A 317 -14.06 5.65 10.15
C PRO A 317 -13.22 5.92 8.89
N GLU A 318 -13.80 5.81 7.69
CA GLU A 318 -13.13 6.12 6.43
C GLU A 318 -12.52 7.53 6.46
N GLY A 319 -11.28 7.65 5.94
CA GLY A 319 -10.57 8.92 5.91
C GLY A 319 -9.86 9.28 7.21
N ALA A 320 -10.02 8.49 8.27
CA ALA A 320 -9.18 8.64 9.46
C ALA A 320 -7.72 8.40 9.08
N ILE A 321 -6.82 9.27 9.54
CA ILE A 321 -5.37 9.10 9.37
C ILE A 321 -4.79 8.52 10.65
N ILE A 322 -4.03 7.44 10.50
CA ILE A 322 -3.30 6.77 11.58
C ILE A 322 -1.82 7.11 11.40
N VAL A 323 -1.17 7.58 12.47
CA VAL A 323 0.24 7.94 12.46
C VAL A 323 0.94 7.28 13.63
N ILE A 324 2.04 6.57 13.36
CA ILE A 324 2.99 6.14 14.38
C ILE A 324 4.10 7.17 14.44
N LEU A 325 4.23 7.82 15.60
CA LEU A 325 5.23 8.85 15.84
C LEU A 325 6.61 8.21 16.05
N SER A 326 7.55 8.58 15.18
CA SER A 326 8.96 8.21 15.25
C SER A 326 9.80 9.33 14.61
N ASN A 327 11.14 9.21 14.57
CA ASN A 327 12.00 10.14 13.82
C ASN A 327 11.51 10.30 12.37
N GLU A 328 11.17 9.18 11.72
CA GLU A 328 10.45 9.12 10.45
C GLU A 328 9.08 8.49 10.73
N SER A 329 8.03 9.30 10.81
CA SER A 329 6.70 8.78 11.14
C SER A 329 6.20 7.86 10.04
N TYR A 330 5.63 6.74 10.48
CA TYR A 330 4.82 5.88 9.64
C TYR A 330 3.38 6.40 9.69
N TYR A 331 2.66 6.26 8.59
CA TYR A 331 1.24 6.60 8.57
C TYR A 331 0.50 5.73 7.54
N THR A 332 -0.81 5.66 7.71
CA THR A 332 -1.74 5.07 6.75
C THR A 332 -3.13 5.71 6.96
N PHE A 333 -4.11 5.34 6.16
CA PHE A 333 -5.51 5.70 6.37
C PHE A 333 -6.30 4.53 6.93
N ALA A 334 -7.50 4.75 7.45
CA ALA A 334 -8.42 3.67 7.74
C ALA A 334 -9.19 3.28 6.48
N GLY A 335 -9.36 1.98 6.27
CA GLY A 335 -10.38 1.49 5.34
C GLY A 335 -11.78 1.81 5.85
N GLU A 336 -12.80 1.60 5.03
CA GLU A 336 -14.19 1.92 5.38
C GLU A 336 -14.72 1.19 6.63
N ASN A 337 -14.24 -0.04 6.87
CA ASN A 337 -14.57 -0.80 8.08
C ASN A 337 -13.73 -0.40 9.31
N GLY A 338 -12.90 0.65 9.19
CA GLY A 338 -12.02 1.15 10.24
C GLY A 338 -10.71 0.39 10.39
N THR A 339 -10.50 -0.69 9.64
CA THR A 339 -9.27 -1.49 9.67
C THR A 339 -8.10 -0.71 9.09
N PHE A 340 -6.92 -0.87 9.70
CA PHE A 340 -5.67 -0.31 9.19
C PHE A 340 -4.51 -1.27 9.46
N LEU A 341 -3.48 -1.17 8.63
CA LEU A 341 -2.18 -1.81 8.84
C LEU A 341 -1.05 -0.83 8.50
N ILE A 342 0.00 -0.83 9.30
CA ILE A 342 1.23 -0.09 9.06
C ILE A 342 2.38 -1.10 9.09
N ASN A 343 3.01 -1.31 7.94
CA ASN A 343 4.02 -2.30 7.64
C ASN A 343 5.42 -1.74 7.88
N HIS A 344 6.40 -2.63 8.06
CA HIS A 344 7.82 -2.29 8.26
C HIS A 344 8.05 -1.28 9.40
N VAL A 345 7.26 -1.39 10.49
CA VAL A 345 7.43 -0.54 11.67
C VAL A 345 8.66 -1.00 12.43
N SER A 346 9.57 -0.08 12.74
CA SER A 346 10.77 -0.40 13.50
C SER A 346 10.44 -0.80 14.93
N SER A 347 11.16 -1.77 15.49
CA SER A 347 11.00 -2.15 16.90
C SER A 347 11.31 -0.98 17.85
N GLY A 348 10.52 -0.78 18.89
CA GLY A 348 10.71 0.28 19.86
C GLY A 348 9.42 0.65 20.59
N THR A 349 9.52 1.64 21.48
CA THR A 349 8.34 2.26 22.09
C THR A 349 7.86 3.39 21.18
N HIS A 350 6.60 3.35 20.79
CA HIS A 350 6.00 4.33 19.90
C HIS A 350 4.69 4.88 20.45
N ASP A 351 4.27 6.01 19.90
CA ASP A 351 2.93 6.56 20.10
C ASP A 351 2.15 6.42 18.78
N ILE A 352 1.00 5.76 18.82
CA ILE A 352 0.02 5.78 17.73
C ILE A 352 -0.98 6.91 17.98
N VAL A 353 -1.22 7.72 16.95
CA VAL A 353 -2.18 8.81 16.93
C VAL A 353 -3.17 8.59 15.80
N VAL A 354 -4.46 8.77 16.07
CA VAL A 354 -5.51 8.68 15.05
C VAL A 354 -6.32 9.96 15.04
N ASN A 355 -6.47 10.54 13.85
CA ASN A 355 -7.30 11.72 13.64
C ASN A 355 -8.39 11.45 12.61
N LEU A 356 -9.59 11.94 12.92
CA LEU A 356 -10.73 11.96 12.03
C LEU A 356 -11.51 13.26 12.30
N ASP A 357 -12.01 13.91 11.25
CA ASP A 357 -12.77 15.15 11.41
C ASP A 357 -14.04 14.93 12.24
N GLY A 358 -14.35 15.86 13.14
CA GLY A 358 -15.45 15.73 14.11
C GLY A 358 -15.19 14.83 15.32
N TYR A 359 -14.05 14.13 15.38
CA TYR A 359 -13.66 13.26 16.49
C TYR A 359 -12.40 13.77 17.20
N ALA A 360 -12.37 13.60 18.51
CA ALA A 360 -11.20 13.93 19.30
C ALA A 360 -10.02 12.99 18.93
N PRO A 361 -8.78 13.51 18.91
CA PRO A 361 -7.62 12.72 18.52
C PRO A 361 -7.42 11.54 19.49
N TYR A 362 -7.25 10.32 18.97
CA TYR A 362 -6.88 9.18 19.80
C TYR A 362 -5.37 9.13 19.97
N LYS A 363 -4.89 8.74 21.16
CA LYS A 363 -3.49 8.43 21.39
C LYS A 363 -3.32 7.18 22.24
N GLN A 364 -2.35 6.35 21.86
CA GLN A 364 -1.86 5.26 22.69
C GLN A 364 -0.34 5.13 22.57
N ARG A 365 0.33 4.96 23.70
CA ARG A 365 1.72 4.52 23.76
C ARG A 365 1.77 2.99 23.82
N PHE A 366 2.67 2.38 23.04
CA PHE A 366 2.84 0.93 22.99
C PHE A 366 4.29 0.52 22.72
N ILE A 367 4.61 -0.76 22.97
CA ILE A 367 5.91 -1.35 22.66
C ILE A 367 5.75 -2.27 21.45
N HIS A 368 6.49 -2.00 20.38
CA HIS A 368 6.56 -2.80 19.17
C HIS A 368 7.83 -3.67 19.19
N SER A 369 7.67 -4.99 19.12
CA SER A 369 8.80 -5.94 19.01
C SER A 369 8.67 -6.93 17.86
N SER A 370 7.47 -7.01 17.29
CA SER A 370 7.04 -7.80 16.12
C SER A 370 5.61 -7.33 15.79
N ASN A 371 4.89 -8.03 14.91
CA ASN A 371 3.46 -7.86 14.66
C ASN A 371 2.69 -7.49 15.94
N THR A 372 2.12 -6.29 15.97
CA THR A 372 1.50 -5.68 17.15
C THR A 372 0.10 -5.22 16.81
N THR A 373 -0.83 -5.48 17.72
CA THR A 373 -2.22 -5.04 17.60
C THR A 373 -2.44 -3.82 18.50
N GLY A 374 -2.89 -2.71 17.92
CA GLY A 374 -3.22 -1.48 18.63
C GLY A 374 -4.55 -1.56 19.38
N GLY A 375 -4.75 -0.65 20.32
CA GLY A 375 -5.99 -0.54 21.08
C GLY A 375 -6.22 -1.65 22.11
N VAL A 376 -7.47 -1.76 22.56
CA VAL A 376 -7.93 -2.84 23.43
C VAL A 376 -8.52 -3.93 22.57
N GLU A 377 -7.93 -5.13 22.59
CA GLU A 377 -8.38 -6.26 21.77
C GLU A 377 -8.43 -5.93 20.26
N GLY A 378 -7.58 -5.01 19.78
CA GLY A 378 -7.57 -4.57 18.38
C GLY A 378 -8.41 -3.35 18.07
N ILE A 379 -9.07 -2.76 19.07
CA ILE A 379 -10.04 -1.67 18.85
C ILE A 379 -9.52 -0.36 19.42
N LEU A 380 -9.47 0.67 18.57
CA LEU A 380 -9.15 2.05 18.92
C LEU A 380 -10.45 2.85 18.91
N HIS A 381 -10.94 3.23 20.09
CA HIS A 381 -12.20 3.96 20.22
C HIS A 381 -12.00 5.46 20.03
N LEU A 382 -12.63 6.05 19.00
CA LEU A 382 -12.63 7.50 18.78
C LEU A 382 -13.90 8.11 19.35
N ILE A 383 -13.75 9.22 20.07
CA ILE A 383 -14.84 9.91 20.76
C ILE A 383 -15.19 11.20 20.01
N PRO A 384 -16.48 11.51 19.76
CA PRO A 384 -16.87 12.78 19.17
C PRO A 384 -16.29 13.98 19.95
N GLU A 385 -15.80 15.00 19.25
CA GLU A 385 -15.21 16.19 19.93
C GLU A 385 -16.21 16.85 20.89
N SER A 386 -17.51 16.77 20.60
CA SER A 386 -18.59 17.34 21.42
C SER A 386 -18.82 16.62 22.76
N GLU A 387 -18.32 15.41 22.92
CA GLU A 387 -18.53 14.55 24.10
C GLU A 387 -17.22 14.23 24.82
N ALA A 388 -16.08 14.54 24.19
CA ALA A 388 -14.77 14.14 24.67
C ALA A 388 -14.29 14.98 25.85
N PHE A 389 -13.75 14.33 26.88
CA PHE A 389 -12.92 14.97 27.90
C PHE A 389 -11.59 14.23 28.09
N ARG A 390 -10.61 14.92 28.68
CA ARG A 390 -9.25 14.41 28.87
C ARG A 390 -9.01 13.99 30.31
N ILE A 391 -8.42 12.81 30.47
CA ILE A 391 -7.85 12.36 31.74
C ILE A 391 -6.33 12.43 31.61
N GLU A 392 -5.68 13.18 32.50
CA GLU A 392 -4.23 13.32 32.57
C GLU A 392 -3.76 13.01 33.99
N GLY A 393 -2.67 12.26 34.13
CA GLY A 393 -2.14 11.94 35.45
C GLY A 393 -0.71 11.45 35.42
N ILE A 394 -0.08 11.46 36.59
CA ILE A 394 1.23 10.89 36.85
C ILE A 394 1.06 9.62 37.68
N VAL A 395 1.74 8.55 37.29
CA VAL A 395 1.83 7.33 38.08
C VAL A 395 3.09 7.35 38.93
N THR A 396 2.92 7.16 40.24
CA THR A 396 4.03 7.05 41.20
C THR A 396 3.97 5.78 42.03
N ASP A 397 5.12 5.34 42.54
CA ASP A 397 5.22 4.27 43.54
C ASP A 397 4.91 4.80 44.96
N GLU A 398 4.97 3.90 45.96
CA GLU A 398 4.79 4.27 47.36
C GLU A 398 5.85 5.25 47.91
N ASN A 399 6.97 5.46 47.21
CA ASN A 399 8.03 6.38 47.60
C ASN A 399 7.98 7.71 46.83
N GLY A 400 7.05 7.85 45.88
CA GLY A 400 6.94 9.03 45.00
C GLY A 400 7.86 8.99 43.77
N ASN A 401 8.48 7.85 43.45
CA ASN A 401 9.20 7.67 42.19
C ASN A 401 8.20 7.48 41.05
N VAL A 402 8.46 8.07 39.90
CA VAL A 402 7.62 7.90 38.71
C VAL A 402 7.70 6.48 38.17
N ALA A 403 6.55 5.93 37.77
CA ALA A 403 6.46 4.61 37.17
C ALA A 403 6.45 4.75 35.64
N VAL A 404 7.59 4.46 35.00
CA VAL A 404 7.77 4.51 33.53
C VAL A 404 7.28 3.20 32.90
N ASN A 405 6.63 3.27 31.73
CA ASN A 405 6.05 2.13 31.02
C ASN A 405 5.06 1.30 31.88
N ALA A 406 4.40 1.93 32.86
CA ALA A 406 3.30 1.32 33.57
C ALA A 406 2.09 1.21 32.62
N ILE A 407 1.42 0.06 32.64
CA ILE A 407 0.20 -0.16 31.87
C ILE A 407 -0.93 0.62 32.52
N ILE A 408 -1.59 1.46 31.72
CA ILE A 408 -2.80 2.17 32.08
C ILE A 408 -3.97 1.51 31.35
N ASP A 409 -4.90 0.93 32.09
CA ASP A 409 -6.16 0.40 31.56
C ASP A 409 -7.34 1.23 32.07
N VAL A 410 -8.25 1.63 31.19
CA VAL A 410 -9.43 2.44 31.52
C VAL A 410 -10.70 1.62 31.32
N TYR A 411 -11.51 1.54 32.37
CA TYR A 411 -12.76 0.80 32.41
C TYR A 411 -13.95 1.73 32.60
N ASP A 412 -15.07 1.46 31.94
CA ASP A 412 -16.36 2.11 32.21
C ASP A 412 -16.99 1.60 33.53
N GLU A 413 -18.17 2.12 33.89
CA GLU A 413 -18.91 1.68 35.08
C GLU A 413 -19.43 0.24 35.00
N SER A 414 -19.50 -0.35 33.81
CA SER A 414 -19.88 -1.74 33.55
C SER A 414 -18.70 -2.72 33.68
N GLY A 415 -17.47 -2.21 33.81
CA GLY A 415 -16.24 -2.99 33.89
C GLY A 415 -15.69 -3.41 32.53
N VAL A 416 -16.16 -2.81 31.43
CA VAL A 416 -15.61 -3.02 30.09
C VAL A 416 -14.35 -2.17 29.93
N ARG A 417 -13.25 -2.79 29.50
CA ARG A 417 -12.01 -2.06 29.20
C ARG A 417 -12.13 -1.41 27.82
N LEU A 418 -12.02 -0.09 27.76
CA LEU A 418 -12.17 0.66 26.52
C LEU A 418 -10.84 1.24 26.01
N PHE A 419 -9.91 1.52 26.92
CA PHE A 419 -8.63 2.12 26.54
C PHE A 419 -7.46 1.46 27.26
N THR A 420 -6.32 1.45 26.59
CA THR A 420 -5.04 1.04 27.16
C THR A 420 -3.91 1.93 26.63
N THR A 421 -2.93 2.24 27.47
CA THR A 421 -1.72 2.99 27.09
C THR A 421 -0.59 2.68 28.06
N LEU A 422 0.60 3.22 27.80
CA LEU A 422 1.74 3.18 28.71
C LEU A 422 2.06 4.58 29.23
N THR A 423 2.54 4.65 30.47
CA THR A 423 3.14 5.89 30.97
C THR A 423 4.44 6.21 30.26
N ASP A 424 4.73 7.50 30.14
CA ASP A 424 5.97 8.00 29.54
C ASP A 424 7.18 7.94 30.49
N GLU A 425 8.32 8.46 30.03
CA GLU A 425 9.56 8.60 30.79
C GLU A 425 9.44 9.46 32.06
N ASN A 426 8.40 10.28 32.17
CA ASN A 426 8.06 11.08 33.35
C ASN A 426 6.94 10.45 34.19
N GLY A 427 6.49 9.23 33.85
CA GLY A 427 5.36 8.56 34.48
C GLY A 427 4.00 9.14 34.12
N GLN A 428 3.92 10.04 33.14
CA GLN A 428 2.68 10.69 32.71
C GLN A 428 1.90 9.78 31.77
N TYR A 429 0.58 9.88 31.82
CA TYR A 429 -0.32 9.27 30.86
C TYR A 429 -1.44 10.22 30.48
N LEU A 430 -2.05 9.94 29.33
CA LEU A 430 -3.23 10.63 28.85
C LEU A 430 -4.18 9.66 28.18
N VAL A 431 -5.47 9.82 28.44
CA VAL A 431 -6.54 9.13 27.71
C VAL A 431 -7.68 10.13 27.44
N ILE A 432 -8.26 10.09 26.24
CA ILE A 432 -9.47 10.83 25.89
C ILE A 432 -10.65 9.87 25.94
N VAL A 433 -11.71 10.29 26.62
CA VAL A 433 -12.88 9.46 26.93
C VAL A 433 -14.17 10.26 26.78
N SER A 434 -15.31 9.57 26.68
CA SER A 434 -16.64 10.22 26.59
C SER A 434 -17.15 10.69 27.96
N GLU A 435 -17.77 11.86 28.02
CA GLU A 435 -18.43 12.41 29.22
C GLU A 435 -19.62 11.59 29.74
N GLU A 436 -20.11 10.62 28.96
CA GLU A 436 -21.28 9.80 29.32
C GLU A 436 -21.02 8.79 30.44
N HIS A 437 -19.75 8.49 30.75
CA HIS A 437 -19.37 7.42 31.67
C HIS A 437 -18.56 7.92 32.87
N VAL A 438 -18.54 7.08 33.92
CA VAL A 438 -17.63 7.23 35.06
C VAL A 438 -16.56 6.16 34.97
N TYR A 439 -15.32 6.58 34.78
CA TYR A 439 -14.23 5.65 34.50
C TYR A 439 -13.48 5.24 35.76
N THR A 440 -13.02 4.00 35.77
CA THR A 440 -11.94 3.53 36.65
C THR A 440 -10.67 3.42 35.83
N VAL A 441 -9.67 4.24 36.16
CA VAL A 441 -8.34 4.19 35.54
C VAL A 441 -7.43 3.38 36.44
N LYS A 442 -6.85 2.30 35.91
CA LYS A 442 -5.96 1.40 36.64
C LYS A 442 -4.55 1.51 36.07
N ALA A 443 -3.57 1.77 36.93
CA ALA A 443 -2.16 1.65 36.61
C ALA A 443 -1.61 0.33 37.14
N SER A 444 -0.76 -0.34 36.37
CA SER A 444 -0.05 -1.53 36.82
C SER A 444 1.35 -1.66 36.23
N THR A 445 2.28 -2.10 37.06
CA THR A 445 3.61 -2.57 36.64
C THR A 445 3.66 -4.08 36.81
N GLU A 446 4.84 -4.71 36.70
CA GLU A 446 4.99 -6.14 37.02
C GLU A 446 4.56 -6.41 38.48
N THR A 447 5.01 -5.57 39.41
CA THR A 447 4.91 -5.81 40.86
C THR A 447 3.91 -4.92 41.60
N GLU A 448 3.44 -3.83 40.98
CA GLU A 448 2.63 -2.82 41.66
C GLU A 448 1.35 -2.52 40.88
N GLU A 449 0.32 -2.05 41.58
CA GLU A 449 -0.94 -1.59 40.98
C GLU A 449 -1.60 -0.48 41.81
N GLY A 450 -2.41 0.34 41.15
CA GLY A 450 -3.20 1.41 41.75
C GLY A 450 -4.36 1.80 40.83
N SER A 451 -5.33 2.53 41.34
CA SER A 451 -6.46 2.99 40.52
C SER A 451 -7.10 4.26 41.06
N VAL A 452 -7.72 5.03 40.17
CA VAL A 452 -8.51 6.22 40.49
C VAL A 452 -9.84 6.17 39.73
N LYS A 453 -10.89 6.76 40.30
CA LYS A 453 -12.17 6.96 39.61
C LYS A 453 -12.31 8.41 39.16
N VAL A 454 -12.70 8.62 37.91
CA VAL A 454 -12.77 9.94 37.28
C VAL A 454 -14.02 10.08 36.43
N SER A 455 -14.52 11.32 36.33
CA SER A 455 -15.61 11.74 35.45
C SER A 455 -15.41 13.22 35.12
N GLY A 456 -15.76 13.65 33.93
CA GLY A 456 -15.61 15.04 33.47
C GLY A 456 -16.75 15.41 32.51
N GLY A 457 -16.86 16.70 32.19
CA GLY A 457 -17.73 17.18 31.11
C GLY A 457 -16.93 17.41 29.83
N ALA A 458 -17.61 17.49 28.69
CA ALA A 458 -17.01 17.72 27.39
C ALA A 458 -16.06 18.94 27.39
N GLY A 459 -14.90 18.77 26.77
CA GLY A 459 -13.82 19.75 26.70
C GLY A 459 -13.02 19.94 28.01
N SER A 460 -13.40 19.28 29.11
CA SER A 460 -12.67 19.41 30.38
C SER A 460 -11.37 18.57 30.42
N ILE A 461 -10.50 18.94 31.35
CA ILE A 461 -9.27 18.22 31.70
C ILE A 461 -9.43 17.81 33.15
N VAL A 462 -9.31 16.51 33.42
CA VAL A 462 -9.47 15.92 34.75
C VAL A 462 -8.15 15.28 35.17
N GLU A 463 -7.70 15.62 36.37
CA GLU A 463 -6.51 15.02 36.98
C GLU A 463 -6.81 13.59 37.46
N GLY A 464 -5.93 12.66 37.10
CA GLY A 464 -6.02 11.25 37.39
C GLY A 464 -4.76 10.68 38.04
N ASP A 465 -4.07 11.41 38.91
CA ASP A 465 -2.85 10.90 39.55
C ASP A 465 -3.08 9.56 40.27
N ILE A 466 -2.19 8.59 40.03
CA ILE A 466 -2.27 7.24 40.61
C ILE A 466 -1.02 6.96 41.42
N ARG A 467 -1.22 6.63 42.70
CA ARG A 467 -0.19 6.02 43.53
C ARG A 467 -0.37 4.51 43.54
N THR A 468 0.64 3.80 43.08
CA THR A 468 0.66 2.33 43.05
C THR A 468 1.19 1.76 44.36
N THR A 469 0.78 0.52 44.65
CA THR A 469 1.18 -0.26 45.82
C THR A 469 1.51 -1.68 45.38
N LYS A 470 2.28 -2.44 46.17
CA LYS A 470 2.65 -3.82 45.80
C LYS A 470 1.41 -4.70 45.61
N LYS A 471 1.36 -5.41 44.49
CA LYS A 471 0.32 -6.40 44.21
C LYS A 471 0.26 -7.45 45.32
N ALA A 472 -0.95 -7.77 45.77
CA ALA A 472 -1.16 -8.78 46.80
C ALA A 472 -0.61 -10.15 46.34
N GLY A 473 0.43 -10.65 47.02
CA GLY A 473 1.06 -11.93 46.68
C GLY A 473 2.26 -11.86 45.72
N ALA A 474 2.73 -10.66 45.35
CA ALA A 474 4.00 -10.52 44.62
C ALA A 474 5.18 -11.03 45.47
N VAL A 475 5.62 -12.26 45.22
CA VAL A 475 6.86 -12.79 45.78
C VAL A 475 8.00 -12.08 45.02
N PRO A 476 8.97 -11.44 45.70
CA PRO A 476 10.14 -10.93 45.02
C PRO A 476 10.89 -12.12 44.43
N VAL A 477 10.82 -12.28 43.11
CA VAL A 477 11.72 -13.19 42.41
C VAL A 477 13.09 -12.55 42.49
N PRO A 478 14.10 -13.18 43.12
CA PRO A 478 15.44 -12.61 43.14
C PRO A 478 15.89 -12.43 41.70
N VAL A 479 16.46 -11.26 41.39
CA VAL A 479 17.04 -10.95 40.08
C VAL A 479 18.06 -12.04 39.76
N LEU A 480 17.66 -13.00 38.94
CA LEU A 480 18.58 -13.97 38.38
C LEU A 480 19.40 -13.22 37.35
N SER A 481 20.72 -13.28 37.47
CA SER A 481 21.63 -12.87 36.40
C SER A 481 21.16 -13.41 35.05
N THR A 482 21.52 -12.77 33.94
CA THR A 482 21.19 -13.23 32.58
C THR A 482 21.41 -14.74 32.35
N VAL A 483 22.36 -15.35 33.06
CA VAL A 483 22.60 -16.81 33.07
C VAL A 483 21.47 -17.60 33.73
N GLY A 484 20.90 -17.10 34.83
CA GLY A 484 19.80 -17.74 35.56
C GLY A 484 18.46 -17.67 34.83
N MET A 485 18.20 -16.59 34.07
CA MET A 485 17.02 -16.47 33.21
C MET A 485 17.09 -17.47 32.04
N LEU A 486 18.28 -17.66 31.45
CA LEU A 486 18.53 -18.65 30.40
C LEU A 486 18.28 -20.10 30.90
N VAL A 487 18.72 -20.42 32.13
CA VAL A 487 18.51 -21.75 32.74
C VAL A 487 17.03 -22.03 32.99
N LEU A 488 16.25 -21.02 33.38
CA LEU A 488 14.82 -21.16 33.65
C LEU A 488 14.01 -21.36 32.37
N VAL A 489 14.35 -20.63 31.30
CA VAL A 489 13.76 -20.80 29.96
C VAL A 489 14.09 -22.18 29.39
N VAL A 490 15.33 -22.65 29.52
CA VAL A 490 15.74 -23.99 29.08
C VAL A 490 15.02 -25.09 29.86
N LEU A 491 14.85 -24.94 31.17
CA LEU A 491 14.09 -25.89 32.00
C LEU A 491 12.60 -25.93 31.61
N MET A 492 11.98 -24.78 31.35
CA MET A 492 10.59 -24.71 30.87
C MET A 492 10.41 -25.37 29.49
N LEU A 493 11.34 -25.15 28.56
CA LEU A 493 11.36 -25.82 27.25
C LEU A 493 11.50 -27.34 27.39
N ILE A 494 12.36 -27.83 28.28
CA ILE A 494 12.53 -29.27 28.52
C ILE A 494 11.25 -29.90 29.10
N VAL A 495 10.54 -29.18 29.99
CA VAL A 495 9.25 -29.64 30.55
C VAL A 495 8.18 -29.68 29.46
N LEU A 496 8.07 -28.64 28.63
CA LEU A 496 7.10 -28.59 27.53
C LEU A 496 7.37 -29.66 26.46
N VAL A 497 8.63 -29.91 26.13
CA VAL A 497 9.03 -30.98 25.19
C VAL A 497 8.70 -32.37 25.77
N ASN A 498 8.94 -32.60 27.07
CA ASN A 498 8.58 -33.87 27.71
C ASN A 498 7.07 -34.09 27.83
N GLU A 499 6.29 -33.03 28.08
CA GLU A 499 4.81 -33.05 28.02
C GLU A 499 4.32 -33.41 26.61
N ALA A 500 4.90 -32.78 25.58
CA ALA A 500 4.55 -33.06 24.18
C ALA A 500 4.93 -34.48 23.75
N ILE A 501 6.06 -35.02 24.22
CA ILE A 501 6.48 -36.40 23.96
C ILE A 501 5.57 -37.40 24.69
N LYS A 502 5.10 -37.09 25.91
CA LYS A 502 4.12 -37.92 26.63
C LYS A 502 2.74 -37.93 26.00
N LYS A 503 2.32 -36.84 25.35
CA LYS A 503 1.04 -36.79 24.59
C LYS A 503 1.09 -37.48 23.23
N ARG A 504 2.28 -37.87 22.73
CA ARG A 504 2.49 -38.60 21.47
C ARG A 504 2.81 -40.10 21.64
N ARG A 505 2.78 -40.62 22.88
CA ARG A 505 2.77 -42.06 23.19
C ARG A 505 1.44 -42.44 23.80
#